data_AF-A0A670XS42-F1
#
_entry.id   AF-A0A670XS42-F1
#
_cell.length_a   1.000
_cell.length_b   1.000
_cell.length_c   1.000
_cell.angle_alpha   90.00
_cell.angle_beta   90.00
_cell.angle_gamma   90.00
#
_symmetry.space_group_name_H-M   'P 1'
#
loop_
_entity.id
_entity.type
_entity.pdbx_description
1 polymer ?
#
loop_
_entity_poly.entity_id
_entity_poly.type
_entity_poly.pdbx_seq_one_letter_code
_entity_poly.pdbx_strand_id
1 'polypeptide(L)'
;MMSLDNFHRTVRSPVVPYAGTLIDGLSPGDLVIIHGFVPEDSERFQVDFQCGNSTKPRADVAFHFNPRFKRSGCLVCNTLQNERWGTEEITYEMPFEKMKPFEIVFMVRHDKFQVSVNQKHVLLYKHRINLEKIDTLAISGKVKVTLVGFVSNKEDVPDTSQFVIPYSTKLNYSVEPGRTIIVKGEVKEKANGFTINLKPSESSDIALHLNPRIKDNVFVRNSYLFNSWGEEETSIAHFPFSPGMYFELIIFCKDHQYNVAINGMHILEYKHRFKQLDKIRILEVFGDIQLLDVRCW
;
A
#
# COMPACT_ATOMS: atom_id res chain seq x y z
N MET A 1 -5.27 12.61 -2.36
CA MET A 1 -4.04 13.34 -2.74
C MET A 1 -3.37 13.77 -1.45
N MET A 2 -2.15 13.32 -1.16
CA MET A 2 -1.42 13.76 0.05
C MET A 2 -1.12 15.26 -0.07
N SER A 3 -1.28 16.03 1.01
CA SER A 3 -0.93 17.46 1.03
C SER A 3 0.58 17.62 0.85
N LEU A 4 0.99 18.71 0.18
CA LEU A 4 2.40 19.10 0.08
C LEU A 4 3.04 19.36 1.46
N ASP A 5 2.23 19.62 2.48
CA ASP A 5 2.67 19.89 3.85
C ASP A 5 3.25 18.65 4.57
N ASN A 6 3.02 17.44 4.02
CA ASN A 6 3.53 16.20 4.61
C ASN A 6 4.98 15.89 4.20
N PHE A 7 5.54 16.61 3.23
CA PHE A 7 6.91 16.39 2.78
C PHE A 7 7.91 17.13 3.66
N HIS A 8 8.81 16.41 4.32
CA HIS A 8 9.94 17.05 5.01
C HIS A 8 11.01 17.52 4.02
N ARG A 9 11.07 16.92 2.83
CA ARG A 9 11.96 17.33 1.74
C ARG A 9 11.32 17.11 0.38
N THR A 10 11.53 18.06 -0.53
CA THR A 10 11.12 17.92 -1.93
C THR A 10 12.21 18.40 -2.89
N VAL A 11 12.25 17.79 -4.07
CA VAL A 11 13.07 18.20 -5.21
C VAL A 11 12.12 18.39 -6.39
N ARG A 12 12.01 19.64 -6.88
CA ARG A 12 11.10 20.00 -7.97
C ARG A 12 11.83 19.97 -9.31
N SER A 13 11.19 19.36 -10.31
CA SER A 13 11.67 19.28 -11.69
C SER A 13 13.15 18.91 -11.83
N PRO A 14 13.65 17.83 -11.18
CA PRO A 14 15.04 17.44 -11.31
C PRO A 14 15.37 17.09 -12.78
N VAL A 15 16.56 17.48 -13.22
CA VAL A 15 17.09 17.08 -14.54
C VAL A 15 17.44 15.59 -14.48
N VAL A 16 17.05 14.82 -15.50
CA VAL A 16 17.36 13.39 -15.65
C VAL A 16 18.53 13.25 -16.64
N PRO A 17 19.63 12.53 -16.31
CA PRO A 17 19.81 11.70 -15.12
C PRO A 17 19.96 12.52 -13.83
N TYR A 18 19.30 12.05 -12.78
CA TYR A 18 19.30 12.63 -11.43
C TYR A 18 20.02 11.68 -10.48
N ALA A 19 20.82 12.22 -9.56
CA ALA A 19 21.34 11.49 -8.40
C ALA A 19 21.27 12.42 -7.18
N GLY A 20 20.54 12.01 -6.15
CA GLY A 20 20.34 12.79 -4.94
C GLY A 20 20.62 11.99 -3.69
N THR A 21 21.38 12.57 -2.76
CA THR A 21 21.65 11.97 -1.45
C THR A 21 20.40 11.95 -0.58
N LEU A 22 20.14 10.81 0.07
CA LEU A 22 19.15 10.59 1.13
C LEU A 22 19.85 10.92 2.46
N ILE A 23 19.78 12.19 2.87
CA ILE A 23 20.60 12.77 3.95
C ILE A 23 20.45 12.01 5.27
N ASP A 24 19.23 11.58 5.59
CA ASP A 24 18.90 10.84 6.82
C ASP A 24 18.83 9.32 6.59
N GLY A 25 19.26 8.85 5.40
CA GLY A 25 19.05 7.47 4.96
C GLY A 25 17.58 7.16 4.70
N LEU A 26 17.21 5.88 4.84
CA LEU A 26 15.84 5.40 4.79
C LEU A 26 15.54 4.60 6.05
N SER A 27 14.37 4.83 6.64
CA SER A 27 13.84 4.10 7.77
C SER A 27 12.51 3.42 7.41
N PRO A 28 12.15 2.30 8.05
CA PRO A 28 10.82 1.72 7.94
C PRO A 28 9.73 2.76 8.26
N GLY A 29 8.72 2.82 7.38
CA GLY A 29 7.65 3.82 7.39
C GLY A 29 7.88 5.00 6.46
N ASP A 30 9.13 5.28 6.05
CA ASP A 30 9.43 6.36 5.10
C ASP A 30 8.78 6.10 3.73
N LEU A 31 8.34 7.18 3.09
CA LEU A 31 7.82 7.18 1.73
C LEU A 31 8.73 8.02 0.82
N VAL A 32 9.09 7.45 -0.33
CA VAL A 32 9.66 8.19 -1.45
C VAL A 32 8.61 8.27 -2.56
N ILE A 33 8.17 9.49 -2.86
CA ILE A 33 7.11 9.77 -3.83
C ILE A 33 7.72 10.42 -5.06
N ILE A 34 7.42 9.89 -6.25
CA ILE A 34 7.91 10.41 -7.52
C ILE A 34 6.73 10.73 -8.41
N HIS A 35 6.59 11.99 -8.80
CA HIS A 35 5.68 12.41 -9.86
C HIS A 35 6.43 12.63 -11.15
N GLY A 36 5.85 12.22 -12.26
CA GLY A 36 6.45 12.39 -13.57
C GLY A 36 5.51 12.05 -14.70
N PHE A 37 6.04 11.97 -15.91
CA PHE A 37 5.38 11.41 -17.08
C PHE A 37 6.37 10.64 -17.93
N VAL A 38 5.86 9.64 -18.66
CA VAL A 38 6.65 8.82 -19.60
C VAL A 38 6.53 9.41 -21.01
N PRO A 39 7.62 9.89 -21.64
CA PRO A 39 7.58 10.35 -23.04
C PRO A 39 7.13 9.25 -24.02
N GLU A 40 6.49 9.64 -25.13
CA GLU A 40 5.99 8.73 -26.17
C GLU A 40 7.07 7.80 -26.73
N ASP A 41 8.27 8.32 -26.93
CA ASP A 41 9.43 7.60 -27.47
C ASP A 41 10.30 6.99 -26.37
N SER A 42 9.76 6.81 -25.15
CA SER A 42 10.42 6.09 -24.08
C SER A 42 10.45 4.59 -24.36
N GLU A 43 11.64 4.00 -24.28
CA GLU A 43 11.82 2.54 -24.28
C GLU A 43 11.92 1.98 -22.86
N ARG A 44 12.50 2.75 -21.94
CA ARG A 44 12.64 2.42 -20.51
C ARG A 44 13.07 3.63 -19.69
N PHE A 45 12.80 3.59 -18.41
CA PHE A 45 13.47 4.41 -17.40
C PHE A 45 13.73 3.58 -16.14
N GLN A 46 14.53 4.09 -15.22
CA GLN A 46 14.80 3.40 -13.97
C GLN A 46 14.89 4.37 -12.79
N VAL A 47 14.47 3.86 -11.64
CA VAL A 47 14.66 4.46 -10.32
C VAL A 47 15.50 3.47 -9.52
N ASP A 48 16.68 3.91 -9.10
CA ASP A 48 17.66 3.08 -8.41
C ASP A 48 17.89 3.63 -7.00
N PHE A 49 17.67 2.81 -5.99
CA PHE A 49 18.13 3.05 -4.63
C PHE A 49 19.53 2.45 -4.47
N GLN A 50 20.53 3.31 -4.28
CA GLN A 50 21.96 2.97 -4.39
C GLN A 50 22.71 3.14 -3.06
N CYS A 51 23.82 2.42 -2.95
CA CYS A 51 24.81 2.56 -1.88
C CYS A 51 25.98 3.41 -2.40
N GLY A 52 25.86 4.73 -2.26
CA GLY A 52 26.72 5.73 -2.86
C GLY A 52 26.37 6.05 -4.31
N ASN A 53 27.18 6.91 -4.92
CA ASN A 53 27.00 7.38 -6.31
C ASN A 53 28.25 7.15 -7.19
N SER A 54 29.16 6.25 -6.77
CA SER A 54 30.37 5.91 -7.53
C SER A 54 30.00 5.35 -8.91
N THR A 55 30.69 5.82 -9.95
CA THR A 55 30.55 5.32 -11.33
C THR A 55 31.60 4.29 -11.71
N LYS A 56 32.72 4.20 -10.94
CA LYS A 56 33.79 3.23 -11.15
C LYS A 56 34.53 2.91 -9.84
N PRO A 57 34.36 1.72 -9.26
CA PRO A 57 33.34 0.72 -9.63
C PRO A 57 31.94 1.31 -9.49
N ARG A 58 31.00 0.85 -10.29
CA ARG A 58 29.60 1.27 -10.19
C ARG A 58 29.07 0.93 -8.80
N ALA A 59 28.42 1.91 -8.17
CA ALA A 59 27.77 1.74 -6.87
C ALA A 59 26.77 0.58 -6.89
N ASP A 60 26.70 -0.13 -5.76
CA ASP A 60 25.69 -1.17 -5.56
C ASP A 60 24.29 -0.55 -5.65
N VAL A 61 23.35 -1.28 -6.26
CA VAL A 61 21.94 -0.87 -6.41
C VAL A 61 21.12 -1.82 -5.55
N ALA A 62 20.71 -1.36 -4.37
CA ALA A 62 19.89 -2.14 -3.44
C ALA A 62 18.53 -2.49 -4.03
N PHE A 63 17.90 -1.52 -4.71
CA PHE A 63 16.64 -1.73 -5.41
C PHE A 63 16.64 -0.99 -6.76
N HIS A 64 16.67 -1.78 -7.83
CA HIS A 64 16.48 -1.32 -9.20
C HIS A 64 15.02 -1.45 -9.57
N PHE A 65 14.34 -0.36 -9.91
CA PHE A 65 12.97 -0.33 -10.40
C PHE A 65 12.96 0.15 -11.85
N ASN A 66 12.70 -0.74 -12.81
CA ASN A 66 12.92 -0.46 -14.23
C ASN A 66 11.72 -0.81 -15.13
N PRO A 67 10.79 0.14 -15.34
CA PRO A 67 9.77 0.04 -16.39
C PRO A 67 10.40 -0.03 -17.77
N ARG A 68 10.01 -1.03 -18.57
CA ARG A 68 10.45 -1.27 -19.95
C ARG A 68 9.21 -1.33 -20.86
N PHE A 69 9.17 -0.49 -21.89
CA PHE A 69 8.00 -0.30 -22.77
C PHE A 69 8.10 -1.03 -24.12
N LYS A 70 9.10 -1.89 -24.32
CA LYS A 70 9.21 -2.70 -25.55
C LYS A 70 8.25 -3.89 -25.51
N ARG A 71 7.72 -4.28 -26.67
CA ARG A 71 6.78 -5.41 -26.85
C ARG A 71 5.53 -5.23 -25.97
N SER A 72 5.17 -6.22 -25.15
CA SER A 72 4.04 -6.15 -24.23
C SER A 72 4.29 -5.25 -23.00
N GLY A 73 5.52 -4.73 -22.84
CA GLY A 73 5.93 -4.02 -21.65
C GLY A 73 6.15 -4.94 -20.44
N CYS A 74 7.00 -4.52 -19.52
CA CYS A 74 7.16 -5.12 -18.20
C CYS A 74 7.83 -4.14 -17.24
N LEU A 75 7.72 -4.40 -15.95
CA LEU A 75 8.49 -3.76 -14.90
C LEU A 75 9.48 -4.77 -14.34
N VAL A 76 10.76 -4.46 -14.42
CA VAL A 76 11.84 -5.31 -13.93
C VAL A 76 12.41 -4.74 -12.64
N CYS A 77 12.55 -5.61 -11.64
CA CYS A 77 13.18 -5.33 -10.37
C CYS A 77 14.40 -6.22 -10.15
N ASN A 78 15.48 -5.65 -9.60
CA ASN A 78 16.69 -6.41 -9.30
C ASN A 78 17.59 -5.67 -8.29
N THR A 79 18.70 -6.30 -7.91
CA THR A 79 19.76 -5.76 -7.07
C THR A 79 21.09 -5.95 -7.79
N LEU A 80 21.94 -4.92 -7.78
CA LEU A 80 23.31 -4.96 -8.27
C LEU A 80 24.26 -4.98 -7.08
N GLN A 81 25.14 -5.97 -6.99
CA GLN A 81 26.22 -6.04 -5.98
C GLN A 81 27.55 -6.33 -6.67
N ASN A 82 28.58 -5.53 -6.38
CA ASN A 82 29.90 -5.65 -6.97
C ASN A 82 29.83 -5.70 -8.52
N GLU A 83 29.06 -4.78 -9.11
CA GLU A 83 28.81 -4.67 -10.55
C GLU A 83 28.14 -5.90 -11.21
N ARG A 84 27.55 -6.81 -10.42
CA ARG A 84 26.82 -7.99 -10.92
C ARG A 84 25.35 -7.94 -10.52
N TRP A 85 24.48 -8.18 -11.50
CA TRP A 85 23.04 -8.28 -11.26
C TRP A 85 22.69 -9.64 -10.64
N GLY A 86 21.74 -9.63 -9.70
CA GLY A 86 21.12 -10.84 -9.17
C GLY A 86 19.97 -11.36 -10.03
N THR A 87 19.07 -12.14 -9.41
CA THR A 87 17.86 -12.66 -10.05
C THR A 87 16.84 -11.56 -10.32
N GLU A 88 16.40 -11.42 -11.58
CA GLU A 88 15.32 -10.48 -11.95
C GLU A 88 13.97 -10.93 -11.37
N GLU A 89 13.20 -9.97 -10.83
CA GLU A 89 11.77 -10.11 -10.52
C GLU A 89 10.99 -9.28 -11.54
N ILE A 90 10.01 -9.88 -12.22
CA ILE A 90 9.33 -9.24 -13.37
C ILE A 90 7.83 -9.17 -13.12
N THR A 91 7.30 -7.96 -13.13
CA THR A 91 5.85 -7.70 -13.16
C THR A 91 5.43 -7.40 -14.60
N TYR A 92 4.54 -8.23 -15.16
CA TYR A 92 4.06 -8.07 -16.54
C TYR A 92 2.87 -7.12 -16.68
N GLU A 93 2.11 -6.91 -15.62
CA GLU A 93 1.09 -5.87 -15.61
C GLU A 93 1.77 -4.50 -15.57
N MET A 94 1.81 -3.83 -16.71
CA MET A 94 2.45 -2.52 -16.85
C MET A 94 1.60 -1.44 -16.15
N PRO A 95 2.10 -0.79 -15.09
CA PRO A 95 1.32 0.23 -14.38
C PRO A 95 1.49 1.64 -14.95
N PHE A 96 2.33 1.80 -15.98
CA PHE A 96 2.63 3.08 -16.62
C PHE A 96 2.07 3.12 -18.04
N GLU A 97 1.54 4.28 -18.42
CA GLU A 97 1.14 4.56 -19.78
C GLU A 97 1.98 5.72 -20.33
N LYS A 98 2.39 5.60 -21.59
CA LYS A 98 3.07 6.69 -22.31
C LYS A 98 2.16 7.91 -22.39
N MET A 99 2.78 9.09 -22.34
CA MET A 99 2.13 10.40 -22.39
C MET A 99 1.13 10.70 -21.25
N LYS A 100 1.04 9.81 -20.25
CA LYS A 100 0.25 10.04 -19.04
C LYS A 100 1.15 10.40 -17.85
N PRO A 101 0.67 11.27 -16.94
CA PRO A 101 1.34 11.48 -15.67
C PRO A 101 1.26 10.21 -14.82
N PHE A 102 2.23 10.04 -13.93
CA PHE A 102 2.24 8.99 -12.93
C PHE A 102 2.64 9.55 -11.56
N GLU A 103 2.19 8.85 -10.53
CA GLU A 103 2.74 8.91 -9.17
C GLU A 103 3.26 7.53 -8.81
N ILE A 104 4.54 7.44 -8.41
CA ILE A 104 5.12 6.25 -7.79
C ILE A 104 5.25 6.54 -6.30
N VAL A 105 4.83 5.61 -5.45
CA VAL A 105 5.09 5.64 -4.01
C VAL A 105 5.88 4.41 -3.64
N PHE A 106 7.12 4.62 -3.18
CA PHE A 106 7.95 3.60 -2.56
C PHE A 106 7.80 3.71 -1.05
N MET A 107 7.11 2.75 -0.44
CA MET A 107 7.00 2.62 1.01
C MET A 107 8.11 1.70 1.50
N VAL A 108 8.96 2.23 2.38
CA VAL A 108 10.04 1.48 3.01
C VAL A 108 9.46 0.67 4.17
N ARG A 109 9.65 -0.64 4.16
CA ARG A 109 9.34 -1.53 5.29
C ARG A 109 10.63 -2.14 5.83
N HIS A 110 10.54 -2.82 6.97
CA HIS A 110 11.70 -3.45 7.61
C HIS A 110 12.41 -4.48 6.70
N ASP A 111 11.66 -5.23 5.91
CA ASP A 111 12.16 -6.38 5.14
C ASP A 111 11.99 -6.22 3.62
N LYS A 112 11.31 -5.16 3.16
CA LYS A 112 10.98 -4.94 1.75
C LYS A 112 10.65 -3.49 1.41
N PHE A 113 10.63 -3.19 0.12
CA PHE A 113 9.89 -2.06 -0.44
C PHE A 113 8.49 -2.51 -0.84
N GLN A 114 7.49 -1.70 -0.54
CA GLN A 114 6.14 -1.83 -1.10
C GLN A 114 5.92 -0.69 -2.10
N VAL A 115 5.55 -1.02 -3.33
CA VAL A 115 5.41 -0.04 -4.40
C VAL A 115 3.97 0.06 -4.88
N SER A 116 3.47 1.29 -4.95
CA SER A 116 2.23 1.62 -5.65
C SER A 116 2.49 2.62 -6.77
N VAL A 117 1.69 2.53 -7.82
CA VAL A 117 1.67 3.47 -8.93
C VAL A 117 0.23 3.92 -9.14
N ASN A 118 0.01 5.24 -9.18
CA ASN A 118 -1.32 5.83 -9.31
C ASN A 118 -2.32 5.25 -8.28
N GLN A 119 -1.90 5.19 -7.01
CA GLN A 119 -2.62 4.63 -5.87
C GLN A 119 -2.88 3.11 -5.93
N LYS A 120 -2.55 2.41 -7.02
CA LYS A 120 -2.69 0.96 -7.14
C LYS A 120 -1.43 0.25 -6.66
N HIS A 121 -1.57 -0.77 -5.82
CA HIS A 121 -0.44 -1.64 -5.47
C HIS A 121 0.12 -2.33 -6.72
N VAL A 122 1.45 -2.35 -6.86
CA VAL A 122 2.13 -2.93 -8.02
C VAL A 122 2.99 -4.13 -7.65
N LEU A 123 3.84 -3.99 -6.64
CA LEU A 123 4.77 -5.05 -6.23
C LEU A 123 5.29 -4.87 -4.80
N LEU A 124 5.89 -5.94 -4.30
CA LEU A 124 6.75 -5.98 -3.13
C LEU A 124 8.15 -6.39 -3.59
N TYR A 125 9.20 -5.79 -3.03
CA TYR A 125 10.58 -6.15 -3.33
C TYR A 125 11.39 -6.34 -2.05
N LYS A 126 11.79 -7.57 -1.73
CA LYS A 126 12.52 -7.89 -0.50
C LYS A 126 13.91 -7.27 -0.50
N HIS A 127 14.34 -6.76 0.65
CA HIS A 127 15.67 -6.18 0.81
C HIS A 127 16.74 -7.26 0.60
N ARG A 128 17.57 -7.09 -0.43
CA ARG A 128 18.74 -7.96 -0.70
C ARG A 128 20.06 -7.32 -0.24
N ILE A 129 20.04 -6.02 0.03
CA ILE A 129 21.10 -5.24 0.68
C ILE A 129 20.49 -4.63 1.95
N ASN A 130 21.29 -4.50 3.01
CA ASN A 130 20.85 -3.82 4.23
C ASN A 130 20.35 -2.39 3.90
N LEU A 131 19.14 -2.08 4.34
CA LEU A 131 18.46 -0.78 4.15
C LEU A 131 19.35 0.40 4.57
N GLU A 132 20.11 0.26 5.65
CA GLU A 132 20.98 1.30 6.21
C GLU A 132 22.12 1.71 5.26
N LYS A 133 22.44 0.89 4.26
CA LYS A 133 23.47 1.21 3.26
C LYS A 133 22.96 2.09 2.13
N ILE A 134 21.66 2.32 2.03
CA ILE A 134 21.05 3.09 0.95
C ILE A 134 21.12 4.57 1.31
N ASP A 135 21.89 5.34 0.55
CA ASP A 135 22.12 6.77 0.79
C ASP A 135 21.86 7.63 -0.45
N THR A 136 21.51 7.02 -1.59
CA THR A 136 21.42 7.71 -2.88
C THR A 136 20.20 7.22 -3.66
N LEU A 137 19.37 8.15 -4.12
CA LEU A 137 18.33 7.91 -5.12
C LEU A 137 18.81 8.40 -6.47
N ALA A 138 18.88 7.49 -7.44
CA ALA A 138 19.22 7.82 -8.83
C ALA A 138 18.04 7.56 -9.77
N ILE A 139 17.81 8.46 -10.72
CA ILE A 139 16.78 8.32 -11.75
C ILE A 139 17.44 8.51 -13.10
N SER A 140 17.25 7.57 -14.02
CA SER A 140 17.86 7.63 -15.35
C SER A 140 16.99 6.98 -16.42
N GLY A 141 17.41 7.11 -17.68
CA GLY A 141 16.61 6.71 -18.83
C GLY A 141 15.58 7.76 -19.22
N LYS A 142 14.59 7.37 -20.02
CA LYS A 142 13.71 8.32 -20.71
C LYS A 142 12.41 8.54 -19.94
N VAL A 143 12.45 9.50 -19.03
CA VAL A 143 11.34 9.90 -18.16
C VAL A 143 11.47 11.38 -17.83
N LYS A 144 10.35 12.09 -17.67
CA LYS A 144 10.36 13.44 -17.09
C LYS A 144 9.82 13.36 -15.67
N VAL A 145 10.62 13.82 -14.72
CA VAL A 145 10.26 13.88 -13.30
C VAL A 145 9.89 15.32 -12.96
N THR A 146 8.73 15.50 -12.32
CA THR A 146 8.24 16.81 -11.89
C THR A 146 8.44 17.02 -10.40
N LEU A 147 8.42 15.95 -9.61
CA LEU A 147 8.64 16.01 -8.16
C LEU A 147 9.25 14.71 -7.66
N VAL A 148 10.24 14.83 -6.78
CA VAL A 148 10.64 13.78 -5.84
C VAL A 148 10.37 14.32 -4.44
N GLY A 149 9.50 13.65 -3.69
CA GLY A 149 9.11 14.01 -2.34
C GLY A 149 9.48 12.92 -1.35
N PHE A 150 9.90 13.34 -0.16
CA PHE A 150 10.24 12.45 0.94
C PHE A 150 9.29 12.75 2.10
N VAL A 151 8.62 11.72 2.59
CA VAL A 151 7.78 11.77 3.79
C VAL A 151 8.41 10.83 4.79
N SER A 152 8.76 11.34 5.96
CA SER A 152 9.23 10.48 7.05
C SER A 152 8.05 10.26 7.96
N ASN A 153 7.43 9.10 7.81
CA ASN A 153 6.59 8.55 8.84
C ASN A 153 7.48 7.59 9.58
N LYS A 154 8.30 8.11 10.52
CA LYS A 154 8.93 7.21 11.49
C LYS A 154 7.78 6.47 12.16
N GLU A 155 7.58 5.22 11.75
CA GLU A 155 6.71 4.34 12.50
C GLU A 155 7.44 4.16 13.84
N ASP A 156 6.91 4.78 14.89
CA ASP A 156 7.12 4.19 16.21
C ASP A 156 6.72 2.73 16.03
N VAL A 157 7.64 1.79 16.24
CA VAL A 157 7.33 0.36 16.19
C VAL A 157 6.14 0.19 17.13
N PRO A 158 4.91 0.01 16.60
CA PRO A 158 3.75 0.06 17.47
C PRO A 158 3.90 -1.13 18.40
N ASP A 159 3.63 -0.94 19.70
CA ASP A 159 3.47 -2.09 20.56
C ASP A 159 2.23 -2.86 20.08
N THR A 160 2.50 -3.89 19.28
CA THR A 160 1.47 -4.73 18.68
C THR A 160 1.06 -5.88 19.58
N SER A 161 1.58 -5.94 20.82
CA SER A 161 1.25 -7.00 21.78
C SER A 161 -0.25 -7.05 22.11
N GLN A 162 -0.97 -5.93 22.00
CA GLN A 162 -2.43 -5.88 22.17
C GLN A 162 -3.23 -6.34 20.94
N PHE A 163 -2.62 -6.42 19.76
CA PHE A 163 -3.29 -6.71 18.48
C PHE A 163 -3.19 -8.19 18.07
N VAL A 164 -3.43 -9.09 19.03
CA VAL A 164 -3.44 -10.55 18.77
C VAL A 164 -4.69 -10.95 18.03
N ILE A 165 -4.56 -11.76 16.97
CA ILE A 165 -5.67 -12.32 16.19
C ILE A 165 -6.08 -13.68 16.79
N PRO A 166 -7.39 -13.94 17.06
CA PRO A 166 -8.54 -13.07 16.79
C PRO A 166 -8.59 -11.84 17.72
N TYR A 167 -8.82 -10.67 17.11
CA TYR A 167 -8.90 -9.40 17.81
C TYR A 167 -10.36 -8.98 17.92
N SER A 168 -10.78 -8.53 19.10
CA SER A 168 -12.11 -7.96 19.33
C SER A 168 -11.98 -6.76 20.25
N THR A 169 -12.61 -5.65 19.89
CA THR A 169 -12.59 -4.43 20.71
C THR A 169 -13.92 -3.72 20.67
N LYS A 170 -14.25 -3.05 21.79
CA LYS A 170 -15.36 -2.11 21.86
C LYS A 170 -14.88 -0.74 21.38
N LEU A 171 -15.52 -0.23 20.34
CA LEU A 171 -15.27 1.10 19.82
C LEU A 171 -15.72 2.16 20.84
N ASN A 172 -14.85 3.14 21.07
CA ASN A 172 -15.15 4.27 21.96
C ASN A 172 -16.37 5.07 21.49
N TYR A 173 -16.65 5.04 20.19
CA TYR A 173 -17.75 5.73 19.56
C TYR A 173 -18.61 4.80 18.69
N SER A 174 -19.87 5.16 18.51
CA SER A 174 -20.79 4.49 17.59
C SER A 174 -20.40 4.74 16.12
N VAL A 175 -20.73 3.77 15.26
CA VAL A 175 -20.51 3.85 13.82
C VAL A 175 -21.65 4.61 13.13
N GLU A 176 -21.83 5.88 13.51
CA GLU A 176 -22.82 6.80 12.95
C GLU A 176 -22.29 7.56 11.71
N PRO A 177 -23.15 8.25 10.93
CA PRO A 177 -22.69 9.02 9.77
C PRO A 177 -21.57 10.02 10.12
N GLY A 178 -20.51 10.03 9.32
CA GLY A 178 -19.29 10.78 9.56
C GLY A 178 -18.20 9.99 10.30
N ARG A 179 -18.52 8.84 10.91
CA ARG A 179 -17.54 8.03 11.64
C ARG A 179 -16.55 7.37 10.69
N THR A 180 -15.27 7.41 11.05
CA THR A 180 -14.18 6.75 10.35
C THR A 180 -13.56 5.69 11.24
N ILE A 181 -13.39 4.48 10.69
CA ILE A 181 -12.66 3.39 11.32
C ILE A 181 -11.45 3.08 10.43
N ILE A 182 -10.27 3.00 11.03
CA ILE A 182 -9.05 2.56 10.35
C ILE A 182 -8.55 1.26 10.97
N VAL A 183 -8.20 0.31 10.10
CA VAL A 183 -7.53 -0.94 10.45
C VAL A 183 -6.24 -1.00 9.64
N LYS A 184 -5.09 -1.03 10.33
CA LYS A 184 -3.78 -1.20 9.71
C LYS A 184 -3.27 -2.60 9.97
N GLY A 185 -2.70 -3.22 8.95
CA GLY A 185 -2.17 -4.55 9.08
C GLY A 185 -1.20 -4.91 7.97
N GLU A 186 -0.61 -6.09 8.10
CA GLU A 186 0.16 -6.73 7.05
C GLU A 186 -0.44 -8.10 6.75
N VAL A 187 -0.69 -8.37 5.47
CA VAL A 187 -1.17 -9.67 5.02
C VAL A 187 -0.05 -10.70 5.16
N LYS A 188 -0.34 -11.86 5.75
CA LYS A 188 0.68 -12.93 5.87
C LYS A 188 1.06 -13.48 4.48
N GLU A 189 2.31 -13.91 4.33
CA GLU A 189 2.87 -14.47 3.07
C GLU A 189 2.12 -15.68 2.51
N LYS A 190 1.40 -16.42 3.36
CA LYS A 190 0.59 -17.61 2.98
C LYS A 190 -0.89 -17.44 3.31
N ALA A 191 -1.39 -16.21 3.25
CA ALA A 191 -2.75 -15.89 3.62
C ALA A 191 -3.78 -16.48 2.65
N ASN A 192 -4.79 -17.17 3.20
CA ASN A 192 -5.98 -17.56 2.46
C ASN A 192 -7.00 -16.41 2.42
N GLY A 193 -7.11 -15.68 3.53
CA GLY A 193 -8.01 -14.55 3.67
C GLY A 193 -8.07 -14.05 5.10
N PHE A 194 -8.80 -12.96 5.30
CA PHE A 194 -9.05 -12.40 6.62
C PHE A 194 -10.44 -11.78 6.69
N THR A 195 -10.87 -11.42 7.88
CA THR A 195 -12.21 -10.87 8.11
C THR A 195 -12.13 -9.67 9.03
N ILE A 196 -12.90 -8.63 8.71
CA ILE A 196 -13.21 -7.51 9.61
C ILE A 196 -14.72 -7.42 9.73
N ASN A 197 -15.23 -7.48 10.96
CA ASN A 197 -16.65 -7.35 11.25
C ASN A 197 -16.93 -6.07 12.04
N LEU A 198 -18.05 -5.42 11.74
CA LEU A 198 -18.69 -4.43 12.60
C LEU A 198 -20.00 -4.99 13.14
N LYS A 199 -20.17 -4.98 14.46
CA LYS A 199 -21.29 -5.63 15.14
C LYS A 199 -21.96 -4.71 16.16
N PRO A 200 -23.28 -4.81 16.35
CA PRO A 200 -23.93 -4.25 17.52
C PRO A 200 -23.43 -4.92 18.81
N SER A 201 -23.40 -4.19 19.93
CA SER A 201 -22.96 -4.76 21.22
C SER A 201 -23.97 -5.72 21.85
N GLU A 202 -25.25 -5.56 21.51
CA GLU A 202 -26.37 -6.25 22.18
C GLU A 202 -26.95 -7.43 21.37
N SER A 203 -26.33 -7.80 20.25
CA SER A 203 -26.76 -8.97 19.47
C SER A 203 -25.60 -9.68 18.79
N SER A 204 -25.86 -10.89 18.29
CA SER A 204 -24.91 -11.67 17.48
C SER A 204 -24.89 -11.26 16.01
N ASP A 205 -25.65 -10.22 15.62
CA ASP A 205 -25.69 -9.75 14.25
C ASP A 205 -24.32 -9.21 13.81
N ILE A 206 -24.08 -9.21 12.49
CA ILE A 206 -22.93 -8.56 11.85
C ILE A 206 -23.50 -7.55 10.86
N ALA A 207 -23.36 -6.27 11.21
CA ALA A 207 -23.85 -5.17 10.39
C ALA A 207 -23.04 -5.05 9.08
N LEU A 208 -21.72 -5.18 9.18
CA LEU A 208 -20.81 -5.22 8.04
C LEU A 208 -19.80 -6.33 8.25
N HIS A 209 -19.76 -7.28 7.32
CA HIS A 209 -18.73 -8.30 7.19
C HIS A 209 -17.88 -7.97 5.97
N LEU A 210 -16.58 -7.75 6.16
CA LEU A 210 -15.60 -7.57 5.10
C LEU A 210 -14.68 -8.79 5.10
N ASN A 211 -14.65 -9.54 4.00
CA ASN A 211 -13.88 -10.76 3.89
C ASN A 211 -13.09 -10.85 2.57
N PRO A 212 -11.86 -10.29 2.54
CA PRO A 212 -10.91 -10.55 1.46
C PRO A 212 -10.47 -12.02 1.46
N ARG A 213 -10.79 -12.72 0.38
CA ARG A 213 -10.35 -14.10 0.07
C ARG A 213 -9.21 -13.99 -0.93
N ILE A 214 -7.98 -13.96 -0.41
CA ILE A 214 -6.76 -13.63 -1.17
C ILE A 214 -6.47 -14.70 -2.21
N LYS A 215 -6.68 -15.98 -1.88
CA LYS A 215 -6.42 -17.09 -2.82
C LYS A 215 -7.30 -17.02 -4.08
N ASP A 216 -8.53 -16.53 -3.93
CA ASP A 216 -9.53 -16.48 -4.99
C ASP A 216 -9.60 -15.09 -5.65
N ASN A 217 -8.85 -14.10 -5.13
CA ASN A 217 -8.95 -12.69 -5.50
C ASN A 217 -10.38 -12.13 -5.44
N VAL A 218 -11.16 -12.56 -4.43
CA VAL A 218 -12.54 -12.11 -4.21
C VAL A 218 -12.63 -11.33 -2.90
N PHE A 219 -13.22 -10.14 -2.95
CA PHE A 219 -13.52 -9.36 -1.75
C PHE A 219 -15.03 -9.45 -1.45
N VAL A 220 -15.41 -10.36 -0.56
CA VAL A 220 -16.80 -10.53 -0.14
C VAL A 220 -17.17 -9.47 0.88
N ARG A 221 -18.37 -8.91 0.73
CA ARG A 221 -19.04 -8.15 1.79
C ARG A 221 -20.47 -8.62 1.98
N ASN A 222 -20.91 -8.69 3.24
CA ASN A 222 -22.24 -9.17 3.61
C ASN A 222 -22.68 -8.64 4.98
N SER A 223 -23.87 -9.03 5.42
CA SER A 223 -24.38 -8.86 6.77
C SER A 223 -24.93 -10.20 7.26
N TYR A 224 -24.73 -10.50 8.53
CA TYR A 224 -25.36 -11.64 9.20
C TYR A 224 -26.45 -11.10 10.12
N LEU A 225 -27.72 -11.26 9.74
CA LEU A 225 -28.86 -10.68 10.44
C LEU A 225 -29.87 -11.78 10.75
N PHE A 226 -30.47 -11.75 11.93
CA PHE A 226 -31.51 -12.71 12.33
C PHE A 226 -31.07 -14.17 12.16
N ASN A 227 -29.83 -14.46 12.55
CA ASN A 227 -29.20 -15.78 12.43
C ASN A 227 -29.03 -16.32 11.00
N SER A 228 -28.90 -15.43 10.01
CA SER A 228 -28.67 -15.83 8.62
C SER A 228 -27.74 -14.86 7.89
N TRP A 229 -26.95 -15.40 6.96
CA TRP A 229 -26.21 -14.58 6.01
C TRP A 229 -27.17 -14.04 4.94
N GLY A 230 -27.00 -12.78 4.58
CA GLY A 230 -27.67 -12.20 3.42
C GLY A 230 -27.00 -12.58 2.09
N GLU A 231 -27.35 -11.86 1.04
CA GLU A 231 -26.71 -11.96 -0.28
C GLU A 231 -25.28 -11.39 -0.25
N GLU A 232 -24.30 -12.15 -0.74
CA GLU A 232 -22.93 -11.67 -0.87
C GLU A 232 -22.82 -10.61 -1.97
N GLU A 233 -22.07 -9.54 -1.72
CA GLU A 233 -21.62 -8.62 -2.76
C GLU A 233 -20.12 -8.79 -2.99
N THR A 234 -19.69 -8.90 -4.25
CA THR A 234 -18.27 -9.16 -4.61
C THR A 234 -17.72 -8.18 -5.64
N SER A 235 -18.58 -7.35 -6.22
CA SER A 235 -18.22 -6.41 -7.29
C SER A 235 -17.23 -5.35 -6.80
N ILE A 236 -16.05 -5.36 -7.41
CA ILE A 236 -14.95 -4.39 -7.28
C ILE A 236 -14.22 -4.28 -8.63
N ALA A 237 -13.53 -3.17 -8.89
CA ALA A 237 -12.75 -3.01 -10.12
C ALA A 237 -11.48 -3.90 -10.12
N HIS A 238 -10.76 -3.93 -9.00
CA HIS A 238 -9.53 -4.68 -8.82
C HIS A 238 -9.42 -5.18 -7.38
N PHE A 239 -8.88 -6.39 -7.20
CA PHE A 239 -8.62 -6.93 -5.86
C PHE A 239 -7.43 -6.19 -5.20
N PRO A 240 -7.60 -5.61 -4.00
CA PRO A 240 -6.63 -4.64 -3.47
C PRO A 240 -5.59 -5.24 -2.51
N PHE A 241 -5.52 -6.56 -2.35
CA PHE A 241 -4.61 -7.22 -1.41
C PHE A 241 -3.70 -8.22 -2.09
N SER A 242 -2.47 -8.33 -1.59
CA SER A 242 -1.48 -9.34 -1.96
C SER A 242 -0.84 -9.94 -0.71
N PRO A 243 -0.34 -11.18 -0.74
CA PRO A 243 0.47 -11.72 0.34
C PRO A 243 1.67 -10.82 0.67
N GLY A 244 1.97 -10.60 1.95
CA GLY A 244 3.06 -9.74 2.43
C GLY A 244 2.79 -8.23 2.33
N MET A 245 1.62 -7.82 1.84
CA MET A 245 1.28 -6.41 1.64
C MET A 245 0.86 -5.76 2.95
N TYR A 246 1.45 -4.60 3.24
CA TYR A 246 0.91 -3.67 4.23
C TYR A 246 -0.35 -2.98 3.69
N PHE A 247 -1.36 -2.86 4.53
CA PHE A 247 -2.60 -2.16 4.21
C PHE A 247 -3.03 -1.21 5.34
N GLU A 248 -3.60 -0.08 4.94
CA GLU A 248 -4.48 0.77 5.72
C GLU A 248 -5.88 0.65 5.12
N LEU A 249 -6.79 -0.01 5.83
CA LEU A 249 -8.18 -0.14 5.46
C LEU A 249 -9.01 0.90 6.22
N ILE A 250 -9.76 1.70 5.48
CA ILE A 250 -10.63 2.74 6.01
C ILE A 250 -12.08 2.34 5.75
N ILE A 251 -12.90 2.33 6.79
CA ILE A 251 -14.36 2.21 6.71
C ILE A 251 -14.93 3.57 7.11
N PHE A 252 -15.52 4.27 6.15
CA PHE A 252 -16.22 5.54 6.38
C PHE A 252 -17.73 5.32 6.37
N CYS A 253 -18.40 5.64 7.47
CA CYS A 253 -19.84 5.53 7.58
C CYS A 253 -20.52 6.77 7.02
N LYS A 254 -21.34 6.62 5.98
CA LYS A 254 -22.25 7.65 5.46
C LYS A 254 -23.68 7.42 5.95
N ASP A 255 -24.61 8.30 5.59
CA ASP A 255 -26.02 8.19 5.96
C ASP A 255 -26.70 6.89 5.48
N HIS A 256 -26.27 6.35 4.34
CA HIS A 256 -26.96 5.23 3.68
C HIS A 256 -26.07 4.01 3.39
N GLN A 257 -24.77 4.12 3.59
CA GLN A 257 -23.80 3.08 3.25
C GLN A 257 -22.46 3.27 3.96
N TYR A 258 -21.64 2.23 3.94
CA TYR A 258 -20.21 2.33 4.20
C TYR A 258 -19.45 2.55 2.90
N ASN A 259 -18.46 3.42 2.92
CA ASN A 259 -17.44 3.51 1.89
C ASN A 259 -16.16 2.89 2.43
N VAL A 260 -15.57 1.94 1.69
CA VAL A 260 -14.31 1.28 2.08
C VAL A 260 -13.21 1.68 1.12
N ALA A 261 -12.06 2.08 1.69
CA ALA A 261 -10.86 2.41 0.94
C ALA A 261 -9.65 1.64 1.48
N ILE A 262 -8.72 1.27 0.61
CA ILE A 262 -7.47 0.58 0.95
C ILE A 262 -6.30 1.43 0.45
N ASN A 263 -5.37 1.78 1.34
CA ASN A 263 -4.19 2.60 1.03
C ASN A 263 -4.54 3.89 0.26
N GLY A 264 -5.62 4.55 0.66
CA GLY A 264 -6.11 5.80 0.04
C GLY A 264 -6.92 5.62 -1.25
N MET A 265 -7.03 4.41 -1.80
CA MET A 265 -7.87 4.11 -2.96
C MET A 265 -9.26 3.64 -2.53
N HIS A 266 -10.31 4.28 -3.04
CA HIS A 266 -11.68 3.80 -2.85
C HIS A 266 -11.89 2.46 -3.57
N ILE A 267 -12.42 1.46 -2.85
CA ILE A 267 -12.59 0.10 -3.38
C ILE A 267 -14.07 -0.25 -3.58
N LEU A 268 -14.90 0.04 -2.58
CA LEU A 268 -16.29 -0.41 -2.57
C LEU A 268 -17.20 0.43 -1.70
N GLU A 269 -18.49 0.27 -1.96
CA GLU A 269 -19.59 0.79 -1.16
C GLU A 269 -20.48 -0.37 -0.70
N TYR A 270 -21.04 -0.26 0.50
CA TYR A 270 -21.96 -1.26 1.04
C TYR A 270 -23.15 -0.58 1.70
N LYS A 271 -24.35 -0.74 1.11
CA LYS A 271 -25.57 -0.13 1.66
C LYS A 271 -25.89 -0.70 3.03
N HIS A 272 -26.30 0.16 3.96
CA HIS A 272 -26.64 -0.25 5.32
C HIS A 272 -27.79 -1.26 5.30
N ARG A 273 -27.52 -2.53 5.64
CA ARG A 273 -28.58 -3.53 5.87
C ARG A 273 -29.08 -3.46 7.32
N PHE A 274 -28.16 -3.30 8.27
CA PHE A 274 -28.47 -2.97 9.66
C PHE A 274 -28.64 -1.45 9.83
N LYS A 275 -29.78 -1.00 10.35
CA LYS A 275 -30.16 0.43 10.36
C LYS A 275 -29.87 1.16 11.67
N GLN A 276 -29.71 0.45 12.78
CA GLN A 276 -29.49 1.03 14.12
C GLN A 276 -27.99 1.33 14.34
N LEU A 277 -27.44 2.22 13.52
CA LEU A 277 -25.99 2.49 13.45
C LEU A 277 -25.35 2.85 14.81
N ASP A 278 -26.10 3.51 15.69
CA ASP A 278 -25.73 3.87 17.05
C ASP A 278 -25.38 2.67 17.94
N LYS A 279 -25.95 1.50 17.63
CA LYS A 279 -25.70 0.25 18.35
C LYS A 279 -24.44 -0.47 17.91
N ILE A 280 -23.90 -0.16 16.72
CA ILE A 280 -22.68 -0.78 16.20
C ILE A 280 -21.49 -0.26 17.02
N ARG A 281 -20.92 -1.14 17.84
CA ARG A 281 -19.94 -0.80 18.87
C ARG A 281 -18.79 -1.79 18.98
N ILE A 282 -18.84 -2.92 18.27
CA ILE A 282 -17.79 -3.94 18.32
C ILE A 282 -17.13 -4.04 16.95
N LEU A 283 -15.81 -4.03 16.94
CA LEU A 283 -14.99 -4.40 15.79
C LEU A 283 -14.28 -5.71 16.09
N GLU A 284 -14.40 -6.68 15.19
CA GLU A 284 -13.67 -7.95 15.27
C GLU A 284 -12.79 -8.13 14.03
N VAL A 285 -11.61 -8.71 14.23
CA VAL A 285 -10.67 -9.04 13.15
C VAL A 285 -10.17 -10.47 13.30
N PHE A 286 -10.23 -11.23 12.22
CA PHE A 286 -9.85 -12.65 12.16
C PHE A 286 -8.98 -12.94 10.94
N GLY A 287 -8.28 -14.07 10.96
CA GLY A 287 -7.63 -14.65 9.79
C GLY A 287 -6.17 -14.24 9.60
N ASP A 288 -5.72 -14.24 8.35
CA ASP A 288 -4.30 -14.35 8.01
C ASP A 288 -3.58 -13.01 7.86
N ILE A 289 -3.66 -12.17 8.90
CA ILE A 289 -2.94 -10.89 8.97
C ILE A 289 -2.14 -10.76 10.27
N GLN A 290 -1.13 -9.89 10.25
CA GLN A 290 -0.63 -9.23 11.44
C GLN A 290 -1.39 -7.91 11.58
N LEU A 291 -2.13 -7.73 12.68
CA LEU A 291 -2.81 -6.49 12.97
C LEU A 291 -1.82 -5.52 13.63
N LEU A 292 -1.78 -4.28 13.14
CA LEU A 292 -0.81 -3.28 13.55
C LEU A 292 -1.46 -2.13 14.31
N ASP A 293 -2.69 -1.77 13.95
CA ASP A 293 -3.39 -0.64 14.55
C ASP A 293 -4.90 -0.71 14.26
N VAL A 294 -5.70 -0.22 15.19
CA VAL A 294 -7.14 -0.01 15.02
C VAL A 294 -7.50 1.32 15.66
N ARG A 295 -8.12 2.21 14.87
CA ARG A 295 -8.58 3.51 15.33
C ARG A 295 -10.01 3.79 14.88
N CYS A 296 -10.72 4.57 15.67
CA CYS A 296 -12.09 4.99 15.39
C CYS A 296 -12.28 6.43 15.87
N TRP A 297 -12.71 7.32 14.97
CA TRP A 297 -12.97 8.73 15.27
C TRP A 297 -14.04 9.32 14.36
#